data_AF-A0AAV8YE00-F1
#
_entry.id   AF-A0AAV8YE00-F1
#
_cell.length_a   1.000
_cell.length_b   1.000
_cell.length_c   1.000
_cell.angle_alpha   90.00
_cell.angle_beta   90.00
_cell.angle_gamma   90.00
#
_symmetry.space_group_name_H-M   'P 1'
#
loop_
_entity.id
_entity.type
_entity.pdbx_description
1 polymer ?
#
loop_
_entity_poly.entity_id
_entity_poly.type
_entity_poly.pdbx_seq_one_letter_code
_entity_poly.pdbx_strand_id
1 'polypeptide(L)'
;MLSVPMKQRVNLKFLVKLGKTFTEAYAMFKEVYGNECLSHTQVFEWFKRVKEGRETTEDDPRPGRPSTSKTDENIEKIGKLIREDRRLSIRGLAEIIGIDKGCVRQILHESFNMRKNGAKTPHSRATGIKNEHLR
;
A
#
# COMPACT_ATOMS: atom_id res chain seq x y z
N MET A 1 -17.45 17.19 -0.24
CA MET A 1 -18.20 17.10 1.03
C MET A 1 -17.25 16.56 2.09
N LEU A 2 -16.99 17.29 3.18
CA LEU A 2 -16.07 16.82 4.25
C LEU A 2 -16.66 15.57 4.92
N SER A 3 -15.84 14.54 5.18
CA SER A 3 -16.31 13.32 5.84
C SER A 3 -16.85 13.62 7.24
N VAL A 4 -17.84 12.84 7.69
CA VAL A 4 -18.48 13.00 9.02
C VAL A 4 -17.44 13.06 10.16
N PRO A 5 -16.41 12.18 10.21
CA PRO A 5 -15.37 12.24 11.23
C PRO A 5 -14.57 13.54 11.23
N MET A 6 -14.35 14.13 10.05
CA MET A 6 -13.54 15.34 9.90
C MET A 6 -14.26 16.56 10.47
N LYS A 7 -15.58 16.67 10.26
CA LYS A 7 -16.39 17.74 10.87
C LYS A 7 -16.33 17.71 12.39
N GLN A 8 -16.45 16.51 12.98
CA GLN A 8 -16.36 16.34 14.43
C GLN A 8 -14.97 16.74 14.95
N ARG A 9 -13.88 16.33 14.28
CA ARG A 9 -12.51 16.73 14.68
C ARG A 9 -12.27 18.24 14.64
N VAL A 10 -12.83 18.95 13.65
CA VAL A 10 -12.76 20.41 13.59
C VAL A 10 -13.45 21.04 14.80
N ASN A 11 -14.64 20.57 15.16
CA ASN A 11 -15.37 21.07 16.32
C ASN A 11 -14.64 20.74 17.63
N LEU A 12 -13.95 19.59 17.71
CA LEU A 12 -13.13 19.26 18.88
C LEU A 12 -11.96 20.22 19.01
N LYS A 13 -11.31 20.55 17.89
CA LYS A 13 -10.21 21.53 17.87
C LYS A 13 -10.67 22.89 18.37
N PHE A 14 -11.87 23.33 17.97
CA PHE A 14 -12.48 24.56 18.49
C PHE A 14 -12.67 24.51 20.02
N LEU A 15 -13.23 23.42 20.56
CA LEU A 15 -13.45 23.27 22.00
C LEU A 15 -12.13 23.26 22.80
N VAL A 16 -11.09 22.61 22.29
CA VAL A 16 -9.77 22.61 22.93
C VAL A 16 -9.18 24.02 22.95
N LYS A 17 -9.30 24.78 21.84
CA LYS A 17 -8.86 26.19 21.78
C LYS A 17 -9.65 27.11 22.71
N LEU A 18 -10.91 26.77 22.99
CA LEU A 18 -11.75 27.46 23.97
C LEU A 18 -11.35 27.14 25.43
N GLY A 19 -10.38 26.24 25.63
CA GLY A 19 -9.89 25.86 26.97
C GLY A 19 -10.75 24.82 27.67
N LYS A 20 -11.64 24.11 26.95
CA LYS A 20 -12.51 23.10 27.55
C LYS A 20 -11.74 21.86 27.97
N THR A 21 -12.13 21.30 29.11
CA THR A 21 -11.63 20.00 29.56
C THR A 21 -12.19 18.89 28.69
N PHE A 22 -11.55 17.72 28.72
CA PHE A 22 -12.01 16.56 27.95
C PHE A 22 -13.44 16.16 28.32
N THR A 23 -13.79 16.16 29.61
CA THR A 23 -15.12 15.79 30.08
C THR A 23 -16.20 16.73 29.55
N GLU A 24 -15.96 18.04 29.59
CA GLU A 24 -16.88 19.03 29.02
C GLU A 24 -16.99 18.87 27.50
N ALA A 25 -15.86 18.70 26.81
CA ALA A 25 -15.82 18.52 25.36
C ALA A 25 -16.62 17.28 24.93
N TYR A 26 -16.45 16.16 25.63
CA TYR A 26 -17.15 14.93 25.32
C TYR A 26 -18.65 14.99 25.63
N ALA A 27 -19.04 15.68 26.70
CA ALA A 27 -20.46 15.93 27.00
C ALA A 27 -21.14 16.72 25.87
N MET A 28 -20.53 17.83 25.43
CA MET A 28 -21.01 18.61 24.30
C MET A 28 -21.05 17.80 22.99
N PHE A 29 -20.07 16.92 22.78
CA PHE A 29 -20.05 16.03 21.62
C PHE A 29 -21.22 15.05 21.61
N LYS A 30 -21.53 14.45 22.76
CA LYS A 30 -22.70 13.57 22.88
C LYS A 30 -24.01 14.31 22.64
N GLU A 31 -24.12 15.55 23.13
CA GLU A 31 -25.32 16.37 22.94
C GLU A 31 -25.53 16.73 21.47
N VAL A 32 -24.46 17.11 20.75
CA VAL A 32 -24.55 17.55 19.35
C VAL A 32 -24.68 16.39 18.36
N TYR A 33 -23.93 15.31 18.56
CA TYR A 33 -23.85 14.21 17.57
C TYR A 33 -24.64 12.96 17.96
N GLY A 34 -25.02 12.80 19.23
CA GLY A 34 -25.78 11.64 19.71
C GLY A 34 -25.15 10.32 19.28
N ASN A 35 -25.89 9.54 18.49
CA ASN A 35 -25.48 8.21 18.00
C ASN A 35 -24.40 8.27 16.93
N GLU A 36 -24.23 9.40 16.24
CA GLU A 36 -23.19 9.59 15.23
C GLU A 36 -21.88 10.09 15.84
N CYS A 37 -21.83 10.30 17.16
CA CYS A 37 -20.64 10.75 17.86
C CYS A 37 -19.48 9.76 17.69
N LEU A 38 -18.29 10.27 17.44
CA LEU A 38 -17.05 9.50 17.55
C LEU A 38 -16.98 8.80 18.92
N SER A 39 -16.35 7.62 18.94
CA SER A 39 -16.22 6.87 20.18
C SER A 39 -15.41 7.66 21.22
N HIS A 40 -15.65 7.38 22.50
CA HIS A 40 -14.92 8.02 23.61
C HIS A 40 -13.40 7.98 23.40
N THR A 41 -12.87 6.83 22.97
CA THR A 41 -11.44 6.64 22.68
C THR A 41 -10.97 7.54 21.55
N GLN A 42 -11.71 7.62 20.44
CA GLN A 42 -11.36 8.47 19.30
C GLN A 42 -11.36 9.95 19.67
N VAL A 43 -12.37 10.40 20.41
CA VAL A 43 -12.45 11.80 20.88
C VAL A 43 -11.28 12.10 21.81
N PHE A 44 -10.92 11.18 22.71
CA PHE A 44 -9.80 11.35 23.62
C PHE A 44 -8.44 11.44 22.90
N GLU A 45 -8.18 10.53 21.96
CA GLU A 45 -6.95 10.56 21.16
C GLU A 45 -6.81 11.86 20.38
N TRP A 46 -7.89 12.33 19.75
CA TRP A 46 -7.86 13.61 19.04
C TRP A 46 -7.72 14.80 19.98
N PHE A 47 -8.38 14.79 21.13
CA PHE A 47 -8.25 15.83 22.15
C PHE A 47 -6.79 15.95 22.60
N LYS A 48 -6.13 14.82 22.88
CA LYS A 48 -4.71 14.77 23.24
C LYS A 48 -3.83 15.34 22.13
N ARG A 49 -4.01 14.89 20.87
CA ARG A 49 -3.24 15.37 19.71
C ARG A 49 -3.36 16.88 19.51
N VAL A 50 -4.58 17.43 19.64
CA VAL A 50 -4.78 18.88 19.51
C VAL A 50 -4.11 19.63 20.66
N LYS A 51 -4.18 19.10 21.89
CA LYS A 51 -3.50 19.69 23.06
C LYS A 51 -1.97 19.67 22.90
N GLU A 52 -1.43 18.65 22.23
CA GLU A 52 0.00 18.54 21.87
C GLU A 52 0.41 19.44 20.70
N GLY A 53 -0.50 20.27 20.17
CA GLY A 53 -0.19 21.28 19.15
C GLY A 53 -0.46 20.86 17.72
N ARG A 54 -1.14 19.72 17.47
CA ARG A 54 -1.52 19.31 16.12
C ARG A 54 -2.55 20.27 15.51
N GLU A 55 -2.24 20.83 14.34
CA GLU A 55 -3.15 21.74 13.65
C GLU A 55 -4.03 21.06 12.59
N THR A 56 -3.59 19.95 12.01
CA THR A 56 -4.33 19.26 10.96
C THR A 56 -5.43 18.36 11.54
N THR A 57 -6.60 18.36 10.90
CA THR A 57 -7.74 17.47 11.26
C THR A 57 -7.83 16.25 10.35
N GLU A 58 -6.97 16.21 9.34
CA GLU A 58 -6.78 15.11 8.40
C GLU A 58 -6.07 13.94 9.08
N ASP A 59 -6.39 12.73 8.62
CA ASP A 59 -5.68 11.53 9.01
C ASP A 59 -4.20 11.63 8.59
N ASP A 60 -3.34 11.02 9.39
CA ASP A 60 -1.95 10.85 9.00
C ASP A 60 -1.86 9.98 7.73
N PRO A 61 -0.85 10.21 6.87
CA PRO A 61 -0.60 9.33 5.74
C PRO A 61 -0.50 7.90 6.25
N ARG A 62 -1.46 7.07 5.86
CA ARG A 62 -1.52 5.67 6.29
C ARG A 62 -0.35 4.95 5.62
N PRO A 63 0.62 4.39 6.37
CA PRO A 63 1.60 3.52 5.77
C PRO A 63 0.82 2.36 5.14
N GLY A 64 0.93 2.26 3.81
CA GLY A 64 0.40 1.11 3.10
C GLY A 64 1.07 -0.17 3.60
N ARG A 65 0.47 -1.33 3.34
CA ARG A 65 1.17 -2.60 3.57
C ARG A 65 2.44 -2.59 2.70
N PRO A 66 3.66 -2.61 3.27
CA PRO A 66 4.83 -2.87 2.46
C PRO A 66 4.64 -4.25 1.84
N SER A 67 4.66 -4.33 0.51
CA SER A 67 4.75 -5.63 -0.15
C SER A 67 6.08 -6.22 0.29
N THR A 68 6.06 -7.37 0.97
CA THR A 68 7.25 -8.02 1.56
C THR A 68 8.37 -8.28 0.55
N SER A 69 8.07 -8.14 -0.74
CA SER A 69 9.01 -8.35 -1.82
C SER A 69 9.67 -7.08 -2.37
N LYS A 70 9.20 -5.88 -2.00
CA LYS A 70 9.78 -4.58 -2.41
C LYS A 70 10.78 -4.03 -1.38
N THR A 71 11.68 -4.86 -0.88
CA THR A 71 12.82 -4.35 -0.11
C THR A 71 13.84 -3.75 -1.07
N ASP A 72 14.55 -2.71 -0.63
CA ASP A 72 15.58 -2.05 -1.45
C ASP A 72 16.65 -3.05 -1.92
N GLU A 73 16.97 -4.04 -1.08
CA GLU A 73 17.87 -5.15 -1.41
C GLU A 73 17.40 -5.95 -2.63
N ASN A 74 16.10 -6.25 -2.73
CA ASN A 74 15.55 -7.01 -3.85
C ASN A 74 15.54 -6.16 -5.13
N ILE A 75 15.29 -4.86 -5.01
CA ILE A 75 15.34 -3.92 -6.14
C ILE A 75 16.76 -3.82 -6.69
N GLU A 76 17.76 -3.74 -5.80
CA GLU A 76 19.17 -3.68 -6.19
C GLU A 76 19.64 -4.98 -6.87
N LYS A 77 19.30 -6.15 -6.30
CA LYS A 77 19.62 -7.46 -6.89
C LYS A 77 19.00 -7.62 -8.29
N ILE A 78 17.72 -7.27 -8.45
CA ILE A 78 17.05 -7.28 -9.76
C ILE A 78 17.77 -6.32 -10.72
N GLY A 79 18.10 -5.11 -10.28
CA GLY A 79 18.78 -4.12 -11.09
C GLY A 79 20.16 -4.58 -11.57
N LYS A 80 20.92 -5.26 -10.71
CA LYS A 80 22.23 -5.84 -11.08
C LYS A 80 22.06 -6.93 -12.14
N LEU A 81 21.14 -7.88 -11.93
CA LEU A 81 20.90 -8.97 -12.87
C LEU A 81 20.43 -8.48 -14.26
N ILE A 82 19.61 -7.44 -14.33
CA ILE A 82 19.17 -6.85 -15.61
C ILE A 82 20.32 -6.15 -16.33
N ARG A 83 21.22 -5.49 -15.60
CA ARG A 83 22.41 -4.84 -16.18
C ARG A 83 23.41 -5.86 -16.71
N GLU A 84 23.54 -7.00 -16.03
CA GLU A 84 24.40 -8.11 -16.45
C GLU A 84 23.81 -8.87 -17.65
N ASP A 85 22.52 -9.21 -17.60
CA ASP A 85 21.82 -9.86 -18.72
C ASP A 85 20.38 -9.35 -18.88
N ARG A 86 20.19 -8.51 -19.91
CA ARG A 86 18.89 -7.94 -20.28
C ARG A 86 17.90 -8.97 -20.83
N ARG A 87 18.33 -10.17 -21.22
CA ARG A 87 17.47 -11.23 -21.76
C ARG A 87 16.86 -12.12 -20.69
N LEU A 88 17.18 -11.91 -19.41
CA LEU A 88 16.62 -12.67 -18.30
C LEU A 88 15.09 -12.53 -18.24
N SER A 89 14.43 -13.68 -18.20
CA SER A 89 12.98 -13.72 -18.05
C SER A 89 12.56 -13.45 -16.60
N ILE A 90 11.33 -12.97 -16.40
CA ILE A 90 10.73 -12.80 -15.07
C ILE A 90 10.80 -14.11 -14.25
N ARG A 91 10.72 -15.27 -14.92
CA ARG A 91 10.82 -16.57 -14.25
C ARG A 91 12.24 -16.83 -13.74
N GLY A 92 13.26 -16.54 -14.55
CA GLY A 92 14.66 -16.68 -14.14
C GLY A 92 15.04 -15.73 -13.00
N LEU A 93 14.59 -14.47 -13.05
CA LEU A 93 14.81 -13.52 -11.96
C LEU A 93 14.16 -13.96 -10.65
N ALA A 94 12.94 -14.51 -10.72
CA ALA A 94 12.23 -15.04 -9.56
C ALA A 94 12.98 -16.24 -8.93
N GLU A 95 13.51 -17.13 -9.77
CA GLU A 95 14.26 -18.31 -9.33
C GLU A 95 15.63 -17.95 -8.72
N ILE A 96 16.33 -16.96 -9.27
CA ILE A 96 17.63 -16.50 -8.76
C ILE A 96 17.50 -15.80 -7.40
N ILE A 97 16.46 -14.98 -7.24
CA ILE A 97 16.30 -14.15 -6.02
C ILE A 97 15.41 -14.85 -4.98
N GLY A 98 14.68 -15.91 -5.36
CA GLY A 98 13.78 -16.63 -4.46
C GLY A 98 12.51 -15.86 -4.11
N ILE A 99 12.05 -14.99 -5.03
CA ILE A 99 10.86 -14.14 -4.86
C ILE A 99 9.78 -14.55 -5.84
N ASP A 100 8.51 -14.35 -5.46
CA ASP A 100 7.39 -14.58 -6.35
C ASP A 100 7.49 -13.79 -7.68
N LYS A 101 7.08 -14.45 -8.76
CA LYS A 101 7.10 -13.91 -10.13
C LYS A 101 6.23 -12.66 -10.28
N GLY A 102 5.14 -12.55 -9.51
CA GLY A 102 4.29 -11.37 -9.45
C GLY A 102 5.02 -10.16 -8.85
N CYS A 103 5.84 -10.40 -7.83
CA CYS A 103 6.62 -9.34 -7.20
C CYS A 103 7.78 -8.84 -8.07
N VAL A 104 8.50 -9.75 -8.75
CA VAL A 104 9.51 -9.36 -9.75
C VAL A 104 8.87 -8.53 -10.86
N ARG A 105 7.69 -8.93 -11.36
CA ARG A 105 6.94 -8.16 -12.36
C ARG A 105 6.59 -6.76 -11.85
N GLN A 106 6.16 -6.64 -10.61
CA GLN A 106 5.79 -5.37 -10.01
C GLN A 106 7.00 -4.44 -9.89
N ILE A 107 8.15 -4.95 -9.41
CA ILE A 107 9.40 -4.19 -9.30
C ILE A 107 9.89 -3.73 -10.68
N LEU A 108 9.88 -4.61 -11.69
CA LEU A 108 10.24 -4.25 -13.07
C LEU A 108 9.36 -3.13 -13.63
N HIS A 109 8.06 -3.15 -13.33
CA HIS A 109 7.12 -2.15 -13.82
C HIS A 109 7.22 -0.82 -13.07
N GLU A 110 7.30 -0.86 -11.74
CA GLU A 110 7.25 0.35 -10.91
C GLU A 110 8.62 1.01 -10.72
N SER A 111 9.69 0.22 -10.52
CA SER A 111 11.04 0.73 -10.24
C SER A 111 11.88 0.92 -11.51
N PHE A 112 11.67 0.09 -12.54
CA PHE A 112 12.45 0.13 -13.79
C PHE A 112 11.64 0.58 -15.01
N ASN A 113 10.33 0.85 -14.87
CA ASN A 113 9.41 1.25 -15.93
C ASN A 113 9.46 0.34 -17.18
N MET A 114 9.77 -0.95 -16.99
CA MET A 114 9.90 -1.90 -18.08
C MET A 114 8.52 -2.45 -18.48
N ARG A 115 8.06 -2.09 -19.67
CA ARG A 115 6.83 -2.65 -20.26
C ARG A 115 7.14 -3.89 -21.09
N LYS A 116 6.23 -4.87 -21.08
CA LYS A 116 6.34 -6.08 -21.91
C LYS A 116 6.23 -5.69 -23.37
N ASN A 117 7.36 -5.66 -24.08
CA ASN A 117 7.35 -5.59 -25.54
C ASN A 117 6.88 -6.95 -26.06
N GLY A 118 5.72 -6.98 -26.72
CA GLY A 118 5.11 -8.19 -27.25
C GLY A 118 5.89 -8.76 -28.44
N ALA A 119 7.02 -9.39 -28.21
CA ALA A 119 7.64 -10.27 -29.20
C ALA A 119 6.95 -11.64 -29.13
N LYS A 120 6.18 -11.98 -30.16
CA LYS A 120 5.67 -13.35 -30.38
C LYS A 120 6.88 -14.22 -30.70
N THR A 121 7.24 -15.14 -29.81
CA THR A 121 8.15 -16.23 -30.15
C THR A 121 7.45 -17.20 -31.10
N PRO A 122 8.10 -17.65 -32.20
CA PRO A 122 7.53 -18.72 -33.02
C PRO A 122 7.48 -19.98 -32.17
N HIS A 123 6.30 -20.61 -32.09
CA HIS A 123 6.15 -21.89 -31.43
C HIS A 123 6.83 -22.95 -32.32
N SER A 124 8.02 -23.42 -31.94
CA SER A 124 8.61 -24.60 -32.57
C SER A 124 7.75 -25.81 -32.17
N ARG A 125 6.97 -26.29 -33.15
CA ARG A 125 6.12 -27.47 -33.03
C ARG A 125 7.01 -28.69 -32.88
N ALA A 126 7.00 -29.32 -31.72
CA ALA A 126 7.64 -30.62 -31.51
C ALA A 126 7.01 -31.63 -32.50
N THR A 127 7.83 -32.13 -33.43
CA THR A 127 7.47 -33.23 -34.33
C THR A 127 7.26 -34.48 -33.50
N GLY A 128 6.04 -35.02 -33.56
CA GLY A 128 5.64 -36.21 -32.84
C GLY A 128 6.42 -37.44 -33.30
N ILE A 129 6.87 -38.21 -32.32
CA ILE A 129 7.28 -39.61 -32.46
C ILE A 129 6.03 -40.39 -32.90
N LYS A 130 6.03 -40.92 -34.12
CA LYS A 130 5.10 -41.97 -34.54
C LYS A 130 5.79 -43.31 -34.31
N ASN A 131 5.43 -43.97 -33.21
CA ASN A 131 5.56 -45.42 -33.10
C ASN A 131 4.29 -46.04 -33.67
N GLU A 132 4.41 -46.86 -34.71
CA GLU A 132 3.44 -47.90 -35.03
C GLU A 132 4.17 -49.10 -35.65
N HIS A 133 3.81 -50.28 -35.16
CA HIS A 133 4.31 -51.62 -35.45
C HIS A 133 4.16 -52.05 -36.92
N LEU A 134 4.96 -53.02 -37.39
CA LEU A 134 4.55 -54.43 -37.58
C LEU A 134 5.66 -55.31 -38.21
N ARG A 135 5.91 -56.46 -37.57
CA ARG A 135 6.61 -57.69 -38.02
C ARG A 135 8.13 -57.67 -38.21
#